data_AF-A0A060SSZ1-F1
#
_entry.id   AF-A0A060SSZ1-F1
#
_cell.length_a   1.000
_cell.length_b   1.000
_cell.length_c   1.000
_cell.angle_alpha   90.00
_cell.angle_beta   90.00
_cell.angle_gamma   90.00
#
_symmetry.space_group_name_H-M   'P 1'
#
loop_
_entity.id
_entity.type
_entity.pdbx_description
1 polymer ?
#
loop_
_entity_poly.entity_id
_entity_poly.type
_entity_poly.pdbx_seq_one_letter_code
_entity_poly.pdbx_strand_id
1 'polypeptide(L)'
;MAAIDRAEIAAAAARRVQALRTNDPARVLYTVHDSEWEARQQFRKMIDRGILATSSLKSAVQSLEAVLRLAKNILTQPDVPKFRKFNVRNEHARRLIVEPKGVLELVVELGFREIQLTSGCQTEDLETYYVFSGRRMNELRIGAAIIEEIFERRMCEEEEARQAKQEEEKKAHLLKQRQLFLDDRRNQIARGRERVQTDVPPSLPRRRPAPKGAKIMTLQSVVTTHLKAV
;
A
#
# COMPACT_ATOMS: atom_id res chain seq x y z
N MET A 1 -11.07 -52.76 6.17
CA MET A 1 -10.20 -51.56 6.16
C MET A 1 -9.29 -51.66 7.37
N ALA A 2 -8.00 -51.94 7.18
CA ALA A 2 -7.06 -52.10 8.29
C ALA A 2 -6.96 -50.77 9.05
N ALA A 3 -7.31 -50.78 10.34
CA ALA A 3 -7.16 -49.62 11.20
C ALA A 3 -5.67 -49.38 11.37
N ILE A 4 -5.15 -48.33 10.73
CA ILE A 4 -3.75 -47.96 10.85
C ILE A 4 -3.53 -47.51 12.29
N ASP A 5 -2.77 -48.31 13.04
CA ASP A 5 -2.55 -48.06 14.45
C ASP A 5 -1.66 -46.82 14.62
N ARG A 6 -2.22 -45.78 15.25
CA ARG A 6 -1.54 -44.51 15.45
C ARG A 6 -0.29 -44.68 16.31
N ALA A 7 -0.28 -45.68 17.19
CA ALA A 7 0.89 -46.02 18.00
C ALA A 7 2.06 -46.51 17.14
N GLU A 8 1.79 -47.33 16.13
CA GLU A 8 2.82 -47.82 15.20
C GLU A 8 3.38 -46.70 14.32
N ILE A 9 2.52 -45.79 13.85
CA ILE A 9 2.96 -44.61 13.09
C ILE A 9 3.86 -43.72 13.96
N ALA A 10 3.46 -43.45 15.20
CA ALA A 10 4.25 -42.63 16.13
C ALA A 10 5.62 -43.27 16.44
N ALA A 11 5.64 -44.59 16.68
CA ALA A 11 6.87 -45.33 16.91
C ALA A 11 7.79 -45.34 15.68
N ALA A 12 7.23 -45.50 14.47
CA ALA A 12 7.99 -45.45 13.22
C ALA A 12 8.57 -44.05 12.95
N ALA A 13 7.79 -42.98 13.22
CA ALA A 13 8.24 -41.60 13.11
C ALA A 13 9.38 -41.30 14.08
N ALA A 14 9.28 -41.74 15.34
CA ALA A 14 10.31 -41.56 16.36
C ALA A 14 11.65 -42.23 15.95
N ARG A 15 11.60 -43.47 15.45
CA ARG A 15 12.80 -44.17 14.94
C ARG A 15 13.43 -43.42 13.77
N ARG A 16 12.62 -42.84 12.87
CA ARG A 16 13.10 -42.07 11.72
C ARG A 16 13.80 -40.78 12.15
N VAL A 17 13.25 -40.05 13.11
CA VAL A 17 13.88 -38.86 13.70
C VAL A 17 15.17 -39.22 14.42
N GLN A 18 15.20 -40.34 15.15
CA GLN A 18 16.37 -40.77 15.88
C GLN A 18 17.51 -41.22 14.95
N ALA A 19 17.19 -41.92 13.86
CA ALA A 19 18.16 -42.28 12.82
C ALA A 19 18.74 -41.04 12.10
N LEU A 20 17.92 -40.00 11.88
CA LEU A 20 18.41 -38.73 11.33
C LEU A 20 19.36 -38.02 12.30
N ARG A 21 19.09 -38.07 13.62
CA ARG A 21 19.96 -37.48 14.65
C ARG A 21 21.31 -38.18 14.77
N THR A 22 21.34 -39.51 14.61
CA THR A 22 22.59 -40.28 14.74
C THR A 22 23.46 -40.22 13.48
N ASN A 23 22.84 -40.22 12.30
CA ASN A 23 23.58 -40.23 11.04
C ASN A 23 23.99 -38.83 10.56
N ASP A 24 23.27 -37.78 10.97
CA ASP A 24 23.47 -36.42 10.44
C ASP A 24 23.01 -35.36 11.47
N PRO A 25 23.66 -35.26 12.65
CA PRO A 25 23.20 -34.42 13.76
C PRO A 25 23.10 -32.93 13.40
N ALA A 26 23.93 -32.48 12.45
CA ALA A 26 23.88 -31.12 11.90
C ALA A 26 22.56 -30.86 11.16
N ARG A 27 22.02 -31.83 10.44
CA ARG A 27 20.82 -31.67 9.60
C ARG A 27 19.51 -31.62 10.39
N VAL A 28 19.51 -32.11 11.63
CA VAL A 28 18.32 -32.15 12.51
C VAL A 28 18.23 -30.93 13.43
N LEU A 29 19.36 -30.32 13.79
CA LEU A 29 19.41 -29.15 14.68
C LEU A 29 19.74 -27.84 13.96
N TYR A 30 20.53 -27.90 12.89
CA TYR A 30 20.86 -26.76 12.04
C TYR A 30 20.18 -26.94 10.69
N THR A 31 19.14 -26.15 10.46
CA THR A 31 18.53 -26.12 9.14
C THR A 31 19.49 -25.45 8.16
N VAL A 32 19.45 -25.84 6.87
CA VAL A 32 20.15 -25.11 5.80
C VAL A 32 19.78 -23.61 5.81
N HIS A 33 18.61 -23.26 6.35
CA HIS A 33 18.18 -21.89 6.57
C HIS A 33 19.04 -21.11 7.57
N ASP A 34 19.64 -21.73 8.57
CA ASP A 34 20.50 -21.02 9.54
C ASP A 34 21.83 -20.61 8.90
N SER A 35 22.40 -21.45 8.02
CA SER A 35 23.63 -21.10 7.30
C SER A 35 23.44 -20.00 6.25
N GLU A 36 22.26 -19.93 5.63
CA GLU A 36 21.95 -18.87 4.68
C GLU A 36 21.44 -17.60 5.35
N TRP A 37 21.03 -17.68 6.62
CA TRP A 37 20.41 -16.57 7.34
C TRP A 37 21.35 -15.37 7.40
N GLU A 38 22.63 -15.58 7.74
CA GLU A 38 23.61 -14.51 7.85
C GLU A 38 23.81 -13.80 6.50
N ALA A 39 23.99 -14.56 5.41
CA ALA A 39 24.11 -14.02 4.07
C ALA A 39 22.85 -13.24 3.65
N ARG A 40 21.65 -13.78 3.93
CA ARG A 40 20.38 -13.11 3.68
C ARG A 40 20.26 -11.78 4.43
N GLN A 41 20.63 -11.75 5.71
CA GLN A 41 20.61 -10.51 6.50
C GLN A 41 21.62 -9.49 6.00
N GLN A 42 22.81 -9.94 5.59
CA GLN A 42 23.82 -9.07 5.00
C GLN A 42 23.31 -8.42 3.71
N PHE A 43 22.71 -9.21 2.80
CA PHE A 43 22.11 -8.68 1.58
C PHE A 43 20.98 -7.70 1.87
N ARG A 44 20.08 -8.01 2.82
CA ARG A 44 19.02 -7.07 3.24
C ARG A 44 19.60 -5.76 3.76
N LYS A 45 20.60 -5.83 4.65
CA LYS A 45 21.26 -4.64 5.19
C LYS A 45 21.89 -3.79 4.10
N MET A 46 22.58 -4.41 3.14
CA MET A 46 23.20 -3.70 2.01
C MET A 46 22.15 -3.06 1.09
N ILE A 47 21.03 -3.73 0.82
CA ILE A 47 19.99 -3.18 -0.03
C ILE A 47 19.25 -2.05 0.69
N ASP A 48 18.78 -2.28 1.92
CA ASP A 48 17.98 -1.32 2.67
C ASP A 48 18.80 -0.09 3.09
N ARG A 49 19.97 -0.28 3.70
CA ARG A 49 20.83 0.84 4.13
C ARG A 49 21.78 1.34 3.05
N GLY A 50 22.29 0.47 2.19
CA GLY A 50 23.30 0.86 1.20
C GLY A 50 22.71 1.46 -0.06
N ILE A 51 21.55 0.97 -0.51
CA ILE A 51 20.96 1.39 -1.80
C ILE A 51 19.71 2.24 -1.58
N LEU A 52 18.71 1.69 -0.88
CA LEU A 52 17.40 2.34 -0.72
C LEU A 52 17.46 3.61 0.13
N ALA A 53 18.29 3.64 1.17
CA ALA A 53 18.46 4.84 2.01
C ALA A 53 19.30 5.95 1.34
N THR A 54 20.22 5.58 0.44
CA THR A 54 21.25 6.49 -0.09
C THR A 54 20.89 7.09 -1.44
N SER A 55 20.03 6.41 -2.21
CA SER A 55 19.65 6.80 -3.56
C SER A 55 18.16 7.12 -3.68
N SER A 56 17.76 7.81 -4.74
CA SER A 56 16.33 8.05 -4.98
C SER A 56 15.63 6.72 -5.25
N LEU A 57 14.43 6.55 -4.72
CA LEU A 57 13.68 5.28 -4.82
C LEU A 57 13.59 4.76 -6.26
N LYS A 58 13.31 5.65 -7.22
CA LYS A 58 13.21 5.30 -8.64
C LYS A 58 14.55 4.76 -9.20
N SER A 59 15.66 5.41 -8.86
CA SER A 59 16.99 4.98 -9.30
C SER A 59 17.38 3.65 -8.66
N ALA A 60 17.10 3.49 -7.36
CA ALA A 60 17.34 2.27 -6.61
C ALA A 60 16.61 1.06 -7.23
N VAL A 61 15.31 1.23 -7.53
CA VAL A 61 14.47 0.20 -8.15
C VAL A 61 15.01 -0.22 -9.51
N GLN A 62 15.36 0.74 -10.38
CA GLN A 62 15.94 0.45 -11.70
C GLN A 62 17.29 -0.27 -11.60
N SER A 63 18.11 0.12 -10.63
CA SER A 63 19.42 -0.49 -10.38
C SER A 63 19.27 -1.93 -9.88
N LEU A 64 18.40 -2.17 -8.91
CA LEU A 64 18.08 -3.50 -8.40
C LEU A 64 17.47 -4.41 -9.48
N GLU A 65 16.65 -3.85 -10.37
CA GLU A 65 16.09 -4.61 -11.50
C GLU A 65 17.19 -5.06 -12.47
N ALA A 66 18.14 -4.17 -12.77
CA ALA A 66 19.28 -4.51 -13.62
C ALA A 66 20.15 -5.62 -12.99
N VAL A 67 20.43 -5.53 -11.68
CA VAL A 67 21.16 -6.57 -10.93
C VAL A 67 20.40 -7.89 -10.91
N LEU A 68 19.09 -7.86 -10.67
CA LEU A 68 18.25 -9.06 -10.69
C LEU A 68 18.26 -9.71 -12.07
N ARG A 69 18.17 -8.92 -13.14
CA ARG A 69 18.23 -9.41 -14.52
C ARG A 69 19.57 -10.08 -14.82
N LEU A 70 20.68 -9.48 -14.38
CA LEU A 70 22.01 -10.10 -14.49
C LEU A 70 22.07 -11.44 -13.74
N ALA A 71 21.60 -11.48 -12.49
CA ALA A 71 21.58 -12.69 -11.68
C ALA A 71 20.73 -13.80 -12.33
N LYS A 72 19.51 -13.47 -12.79
CA LYS A 72 18.61 -14.41 -13.47
C LYS A 72 19.23 -14.98 -14.75
N ASN A 73 19.90 -14.15 -15.55
CA ASN A 73 20.55 -14.61 -16.77
C ASN A 73 21.64 -15.64 -16.47
N ILE A 74 22.45 -15.41 -15.43
CA ILE A 74 23.50 -16.35 -14.99
C ILE A 74 22.90 -17.63 -14.41
N LEU A 75 21.83 -17.52 -13.61
CA LEU A 75 21.16 -18.69 -13.03
C LEU A 75 20.47 -19.55 -14.08
N THR A 76 19.92 -18.95 -15.13
CA THR A 76 19.23 -19.65 -16.23
C THR A 76 20.22 -20.30 -17.19
N GLN A 77 21.30 -19.58 -17.53
CA GLN A 77 22.30 -20.01 -18.51
C GLN A 77 23.70 -19.88 -17.91
N PRO A 78 24.07 -20.78 -16.98
CA PRO A 78 25.37 -20.70 -16.34
C PRO A 78 26.48 -20.82 -17.37
N ASP A 79 26.38 -21.68 -18.38
CA ASP A 79 27.51 -22.01 -19.26
C ASP A 79 27.92 -20.90 -20.24
N VAL A 80 27.06 -19.88 -20.43
CA VAL A 80 27.29 -18.82 -21.41
C VAL A 80 28.18 -17.73 -20.81
N PRO A 81 29.44 -17.55 -21.28
CA PRO A 81 30.39 -16.61 -20.68
C PRO A 81 29.99 -15.14 -20.88
N LYS A 82 29.13 -14.85 -21.87
CA LYS A 82 28.61 -13.51 -22.14
C LYS A 82 27.81 -12.95 -20.95
N PHE A 83 27.01 -13.77 -20.28
CA PHE A 83 26.19 -13.31 -19.13
C PHE A 83 26.98 -13.22 -17.84
N ARG A 84 28.12 -13.92 -17.76
CA ARG A 84 29.01 -13.87 -16.60
C ARG A 84 29.85 -12.60 -16.52
N LYS A 85 29.90 -11.77 -17.58
CA LYS A 85 30.73 -10.57 -17.58
C LYS A 85 29.95 -9.34 -18.04
N PHE A 86 30.24 -8.19 -17.43
CA PHE A 86 29.79 -6.90 -17.94
C PHE A 86 30.95 -5.90 -17.95
N ASN A 87 30.92 -4.99 -18.91
CA ASN A 87 31.91 -3.93 -19.07
C ASN A 87 31.40 -2.65 -18.40
N VAL A 88 32.24 -2.02 -17.58
CA VAL A 88 31.96 -0.74 -16.90
C VAL A 88 31.74 0.40 -17.90
N ARG A 89 32.39 0.34 -19.07
CA ARG A 89 32.28 1.34 -20.14
C ARG A 89 30.90 1.36 -20.79
N ASN A 90 30.14 0.27 -20.70
CA ASN A 90 28.78 0.24 -21.22
C ASN A 90 27.91 1.23 -20.44
N GLU A 91 27.37 2.23 -21.14
CA GLU A 91 26.58 3.31 -20.54
C GLU A 91 25.41 2.80 -19.69
N HIS A 92 24.76 1.71 -20.11
CA HIS A 92 23.66 1.12 -19.34
C HIS A 92 24.14 0.49 -18.03
N ALA A 93 25.28 -0.21 -18.05
CA ALA A 93 25.86 -0.78 -16.83
C ALA A 93 26.42 0.33 -15.92
N ARG A 94 27.02 1.37 -16.51
CA ARG A 94 27.55 2.51 -15.79
C ARG A 94 26.46 3.23 -14.99
N ARG A 95 25.37 3.62 -15.67
CA ARG A 95 24.26 4.38 -15.05
C ARG A 95 23.48 3.60 -13.99
N LEU A 96 23.33 2.29 -14.16
CA LEU A 96 22.49 1.46 -13.28
C LEU A 96 23.24 0.68 -12.21
N ILE A 97 24.54 0.43 -12.38
CA ILE A 97 25.32 -0.43 -11.46
C ILE A 97 26.47 0.34 -10.84
N VAL A 98 27.17 1.18 -11.61
CA VAL A 98 28.43 1.80 -11.17
C VAL A 98 28.21 3.18 -10.54
N GLU A 99 27.38 4.02 -11.15
CA GLU A 99 27.06 5.37 -10.65
C GLU A 99 26.20 5.35 -9.36
N PRO A 100 25.21 4.45 -9.19
CA PRO A 100 24.42 4.40 -7.97
C PRO A 100 25.22 3.84 -6.78
N LYS A 101 25.21 4.58 -5.67
CA LYS A 101 25.94 4.19 -4.44
C LYS A 101 25.41 2.86 -3.88
N GLY A 102 26.33 1.99 -3.46
CA GLY A 102 26.03 0.70 -2.83
C GLY A 102 25.64 -0.43 -3.79
N VAL A 103 25.29 -0.14 -5.06
CA VAL A 103 24.88 -1.18 -6.03
C VAL A 103 26.09 -1.99 -6.51
N LEU A 104 27.22 -1.33 -6.75
CA LEU A 104 28.45 -2.02 -7.14
C LEU A 104 28.94 -2.97 -6.03
N GLU A 105 28.87 -2.54 -4.77
CA GLU A 105 29.21 -3.35 -3.60
C GLU A 105 28.31 -4.59 -3.50
N LEU A 106 27.01 -4.42 -3.74
CA LEU A 106 26.07 -5.53 -3.84
C LEU A 106 26.47 -6.53 -4.94
N VAL A 107 26.86 -6.05 -6.11
CA VAL A 107 27.29 -6.90 -7.23
C VAL A 107 28.58 -7.66 -6.89
N VAL A 108 29.53 -7.03 -6.19
CA VAL A 108 30.75 -7.71 -5.71
C VAL A 108 30.42 -8.81 -4.71
N GLU A 109 29.48 -8.57 -3.80
CA GLU A 109 29.04 -9.56 -2.80
C GLU A 109 28.31 -10.74 -3.45
N LEU A 110 27.50 -10.47 -4.48
CA LEU A 110 26.80 -11.49 -5.27
C LEU A 110 27.73 -12.47 -5.98
N GLY A 111 29.00 -12.11 -6.21
CA GLY A 111 29.92 -13.02 -6.87
C GLY A 111 30.91 -12.40 -7.84
N PHE A 112 30.67 -11.16 -8.27
CA PHE A 112 31.47 -10.53 -9.32
C PHE A 112 32.81 -10.06 -8.80
N ARG A 113 33.83 -10.13 -9.65
CA ARG A 113 35.17 -9.64 -9.38
C ARG A 113 35.61 -8.71 -10.50
N GLU A 114 36.27 -7.64 -10.11
CA GLU A 114 36.90 -6.73 -11.06
C GLU A 114 38.10 -7.42 -11.72
N ILE A 115 38.13 -7.39 -13.05
CA ILE A 115 39.22 -7.86 -13.89
C ILE A 115 39.53 -6.74 -14.87
N GLN A 116 40.76 -6.26 -14.83
CA GLN A 116 41.26 -5.31 -15.82
C GLN A 116 41.81 -6.12 -16.99
N LEU A 117 41.25 -5.92 -18.18
CA LEU A 117 41.72 -6.56 -19.40
C LEU A 117 42.44 -5.53 -20.26
N THR A 118 43.67 -5.84 -20.63
CA THR A 118 44.40 -5.08 -21.65
C THR A 118 43.88 -5.50 -23.01
N SER A 119 43.11 -4.64 -23.66
CA SER A 119 42.59 -4.89 -25.00
C SER A 119 43.67 -4.59 -26.05
N GLY A 120 44.60 -5.53 -26.25
CA GLY A 120 45.59 -5.48 -27.34
C GLY A 120 46.89 -4.72 -27.03
N CYS A 121 47.89 -4.88 -27.91
CA CYS A 121 49.30 -4.47 -27.80
C CYS A 121 49.59 -2.96 -27.61
N GLN A 122 48.61 -2.14 -27.25
CA GLN A 122 48.81 -0.72 -26.96
C GLN A 122 48.42 -0.44 -25.51
N THR A 123 49.36 0.14 -24.77
CA THR A 123 49.37 0.26 -23.30
C THR A 123 48.32 1.22 -22.74
N GLU A 124 47.46 1.82 -23.57
CA GLU A 124 46.67 3.00 -23.18
C GLU A 124 45.17 2.71 -22.91
N ASP A 125 44.60 1.62 -23.44
CA ASP A 125 43.17 1.30 -23.25
C ASP A 125 42.96 0.16 -22.25
N LEU A 126 42.99 0.49 -20.95
CA LEU A 126 42.61 -0.43 -19.87
C LEU A 126 41.08 -0.44 -19.72
N GLU A 127 40.44 -1.53 -20.13
CA GLU A 127 39.01 -1.71 -19.92
C GLU A 127 38.73 -2.55 -18.66
N THR A 128 37.88 -2.02 -17.78
CA THR A 128 37.45 -2.72 -16.57
C THR A 128 36.22 -3.59 -16.82
N TYR A 129 36.36 -4.88 -16.55
CA TYR A 129 35.29 -5.86 -16.61
C TYR A 129 34.97 -6.40 -15.22
N TYR A 130 33.70 -6.64 -14.95
CA TYR A 130 33.28 -7.42 -13.79
C TYR A 130 32.88 -8.81 -14.26
N VAL A 131 33.55 -9.83 -13.72
CA VAL A 131 33.34 -11.24 -14.09
C VAL A 131 32.84 -12.03 -12.89
N PHE A 132 31.75 -12.74 -13.07
CA PHE A 132 31.15 -13.63 -12.09
C PHE A 132 31.94 -14.93 -11.98
N SER A 133 32.31 -15.28 -10.75
CA SER A 133 32.92 -16.57 -10.44
C SER A 133 31.85 -17.58 -10.04
N GLY A 134 31.76 -18.70 -10.77
CA GLY A 134 30.80 -19.77 -10.48
C GLY A 134 30.94 -20.42 -9.09
N ARG A 135 32.02 -20.13 -8.36
CA ARG A 135 32.20 -20.57 -6.97
C ARG A 135 31.17 -19.95 -6.01
N ARG A 136 30.70 -18.73 -6.30
CA ARG A 136 29.74 -17.99 -5.48
C ARG A 136 28.31 -18.08 -6.02
N MET A 137 27.91 -19.27 -6.47
CA MET A 137 26.57 -19.49 -7.03
C MET A 137 25.47 -19.44 -5.96
N ASN A 138 25.79 -19.84 -4.74
CA ASN A 138 24.82 -19.84 -3.64
C ASN A 138 24.48 -18.41 -3.22
N GLU A 139 25.48 -17.53 -3.12
CA GLU A 139 25.34 -16.11 -2.83
C GLU A 139 24.52 -15.41 -3.91
N LEU A 140 24.75 -15.76 -5.18
CA LEU A 140 23.95 -15.25 -6.30
C LEU A 140 22.47 -15.66 -6.18
N ARG A 141 22.20 -16.92 -5.83
CA ARG A 141 20.83 -17.43 -5.62
C ARG A 141 20.14 -16.74 -4.46
N ILE A 142 20.83 -16.64 -3.32
CA ILE A 142 20.31 -16.00 -2.12
C ILE A 142 20.03 -14.53 -2.39
N GLY A 143 21.00 -13.80 -2.96
CA GLY A 143 20.85 -12.39 -3.25
C GLY A 143 19.75 -12.12 -4.28
N ALA A 144 19.59 -12.95 -5.31
CA ALA A 144 18.47 -12.84 -6.25
C ALA A 144 17.12 -13.01 -5.55
N ALA A 145 16.97 -14.02 -4.69
CA ALA A 145 15.74 -14.25 -3.93
C ALA A 145 15.42 -13.10 -2.96
N ILE A 146 16.44 -12.53 -2.30
CA ILE A 146 16.24 -11.36 -1.42
C ILE A 146 15.83 -10.12 -2.22
N ILE A 147 16.40 -9.89 -3.40
CA ILE A 147 16.01 -8.78 -4.27
C ILE A 147 14.54 -8.94 -4.71
N GLU A 148 14.11 -10.17 -5.07
CA GLU A 148 12.71 -10.47 -5.38
C GLU A 148 11.78 -10.22 -4.20
N GLU A 149 12.15 -10.70 -3.00
CA GLU A 149 11.39 -10.45 -1.76
C GLU A 149 11.21 -8.95 -1.50
N ILE A 150 12.24 -8.14 -1.75
CA ILE A 150 12.17 -6.68 -1.59
C ILE A 150 11.24 -6.07 -2.63
N PHE A 151 11.26 -6.54 -3.88
CA PHE A 151 10.30 -6.10 -4.89
C PHE A 151 8.86 -6.43 -4.51
N GLU A 152 8.59 -7.64 -4.03
CA GLU A 152 7.25 -8.06 -3.59
C GLU A 152 6.75 -7.19 -2.43
N ARG A 153 7.61 -6.93 -1.42
CA ARG A 153 7.28 -6.02 -0.31
C ARG A 153 6.91 -4.63 -0.81
N ARG A 154 7.67 -4.10 -1.77
CA ARG A 154 7.41 -2.76 -2.32
C ARG A 154 6.14 -2.68 -3.15
N MET A 155 5.86 -3.71 -3.94
CA MET A 155 4.59 -3.79 -4.69
C MET A 155 3.40 -3.84 -3.75
N CYS A 156 3.50 -4.60 -2.65
CA CYS A 156 2.47 -4.66 -1.62
C CYS A 156 2.24 -3.28 -0.96
N GLU A 157 3.31 -2.59 -0.54
CA GLU A 157 3.22 -1.25 0.06
C GLU A 157 2.59 -0.22 -0.89
N GLU A 158 2.95 -0.27 -2.19
CA GLU A 158 2.39 0.65 -3.18
C GLU A 158 0.89 0.39 -3.41
N GLU A 159 0.49 -0.88 -3.48
CA GLU A 159 -0.91 -1.28 -3.64
C GLU A 159 -1.75 -0.85 -2.42
N GLU A 160 -1.25 -1.09 -1.20
CA GLU A 160 -1.92 -0.65 0.03
C GLU A 160 -2.08 0.87 0.08
N ALA A 161 -1.02 1.62 -0.26
CA ALA A 161 -1.07 3.08 -0.32
C ALA A 161 -2.10 3.58 -1.36
N ARG A 162 -2.22 2.88 -2.49
CA ARG A 162 -3.22 3.19 -3.53
C ARG A 162 -4.64 2.90 -3.05
N GLN A 163 -4.85 1.77 -2.37
CA GLN A 163 -6.15 1.41 -1.79
C GLN A 163 -6.57 2.40 -0.70
N ALA A 164 -5.65 2.78 0.19
CA ALA A 164 -5.91 3.76 1.25
C ALA A 164 -6.39 5.11 0.68
N LYS A 165 -5.74 5.60 -0.38
CA LYS A 165 -6.17 6.83 -1.08
C LYS A 165 -7.58 6.69 -1.68
N GLN A 166 -7.87 5.58 -2.36
CA GLN A 166 -9.19 5.33 -2.92
C GLN A 166 -10.28 5.22 -1.84
N GLU A 167 -9.96 4.63 -0.70
CA GLU A 167 -10.89 4.58 0.43
C GLU A 167 -11.15 5.96 1.03
N GLU A 168 -10.11 6.78 1.17
CA GLU A 168 -10.24 8.14 1.67
C GLU A 168 -11.11 8.99 0.73
N GLU A 169 -10.90 8.87 -0.59
CA GLU A 169 -11.72 9.53 -1.59
C GLU A 169 -13.19 9.07 -1.55
N LYS A 170 -13.44 7.76 -1.40
CA LYS A 170 -14.79 7.21 -1.24
C LYS A 170 -15.46 7.73 0.03
N LYS A 171 -14.74 7.75 1.16
CA LYS A 171 -15.24 8.29 2.44
C LYS A 171 -15.55 9.79 2.31
N ALA A 172 -14.67 10.56 1.69
CA ALA A 172 -14.89 11.99 1.44
C ALA A 172 -16.11 12.22 0.54
N HIS A 173 -16.29 11.40 -0.50
CA HIS A 173 -17.45 11.47 -1.39
C HIS A 173 -18.76 11.16 -0.65
N LEU A 174 -18.79 10.09 0.16
CA LEU A 174 -19.95 9.73 0.97
C LEU A 174 -20.32 10.83 1.98
N LEU A 175 -19.32 11.45 2.61
CA LEU A 175 -19.54 12.57 3.53
C LEU A 175 -20.14 13.78 2.80
N LYS A 176 -19.64 14.11 1.60
CA LYS A 176 -20.21 15.18 0.76
C LYS A 176 -21.66 14.89 0.39
N GLN A 177 -21.96 13.66 -0.05
CA GLN A 177 -23.33 13.26 -0.35
C GLN A 177 -24.25 13.40 0.87
N ARG A 178 -23.80 12.92 2.04
CA ARG A 178 -24.55 13.06 3.30
C ARG A 178 -24.80 14.52 3.67
N GLN A 179 -23.81 15.40 3.50
CA GLN A 179 -23.96 16.83 3.72
C GLN A 179 -25.00 17.45 2.78
N LEU A 180 -24.97 17.12 1.49
CA LEU A 180 -25.97 17.57 0.52
C LEU A 180 -27.39 17.15 0.92
N PHE A 181 -27.59 15.93 1.40
CA PHE A 181 -28.90 15.48 1.89
C PHE A 181 -29.37 16.27 3.13
N LEU A 182 -28.47 16.57 4.06
CA LEU A 182 -28.80 17.36 5.25
C LEU A 182 -29.15 18.80 4.90
N ASP A 183 -28.41 19.39 3.96
CA ASP A 183 -28.64 20.75 3.50
C ASP A 183 -29.93 20.84 2.69
N ASP A 184 -30.24 19.87 1.83
CA ASP A 184 -31.52 19.81 1.13
C ASP A 184 -32.70 19.69 2.12
N ARG A 185 -32.59 18.81 3.12
CA ARG A 185 -33.62 18.69 4.17
C ARG A 185 -33.81 20.01 4.95
N ARG A 186 -32.72 20.71 5.29
CA ARG A 186 -32.78 22.04 5.93
C ARG A 186 -33.46 23.07 5.03
N ASN A 187 -33.10 23.08 3.74
CA ASN A 187 -33.70 23.98 2.75
C ASN A 187 -35.18 23.71 2.55
N GLN A 188 -35.61 22.44 2.54
CA GLN A 188 -37.02 22.07 2.47
C GLN A 188 -37.80 22.55 3.70
N ILE A 189 -37.25 22.40 4.91
CA ILE A 189 -37.86 22.91 6.15
C ILE A 189 -37.97 24.44 6.11
N ALA A 190 -36.92 25.13 5.67
CA ALA A 190 -36.92 26.59 5.53
C ALA A 190 -38.00 27.07 4.54
N ARG A 191 -38.08 26.45 3.35
CA ARG A 191 -39.13 26.74 2.35
C ARG A 191 -40.53 26.45 2.89
N GLY A 192 -40.71 25.38 3.65
CA GLY A 192 -41.98 25.06 4.29
C GLY A 192 -42.43 26.14 5.27
N ARG A 193 -41.50 26.67 6.09
CA ARG A 193 -41.78 27.77 7.03
C ARG A 193 -42.13 29.07 6.31
N GLU A 194 -41.41 29.39 5.24
CA GLU A 194 -41.66 30.59 4.43
C GLU A 194 -43.05 30.57 3.79
N ARG A 195 -43.48 29.41 3.25
CA ARG A 195 -44.84 29.21 2.73
C ARG A 195 -45.90 29.44 3.81
N VAL A 196 -45.72 28.86 5.00
CA VAL A 196 -46.66 29.06 6.12
C VAL A 196 -46.72 30.53 6.58
N GLN A 197 -45.62 31.28 6.48
CA GLN A 197 -45.61 32.72 6.80
C GLN A 197 -46.24 33.60 5.71
N THR A 198 -46.18 33.18 4.44
CA THR A 198 -46.78 33.90 3.31
C THR A 198 -48.26 33.57 3.14
N ASP A 199 -48.72 32.41 3.60
CA ASP A 199 -50.13 31.99 3.62
C ASP A 199 -50.95 32.58 4.79
N VAL A 200 -50.45 33.62 5.47
CA VAL A 200 -51.29 34.46 6.34
C VAL A 200 -52.33 35.15 5.44
N PRO A 201 -53.63 34.82 5.55
CA PRO A 201 -54.63 35.44 4.69
C PRO A 201 -54.59 36.96 4.91
N PRO A 202 -54.74 37.77 3.85
CA PRO A 202 -54.74 39.22 3.99
C PRO A 202 -55.78 39.57 5.05
N SER A 203 -55.32 40.16 6.15
CA SER A 203 -56.18 40.61 7.24
C SER A 203 -57.36 41.38 6.63
N LEU A 204 -58.59 40.93 6.93
CA LEU A 204 -59.82 41.54 6.44
C LEU A 204 -59.73 43.07 6.61
N PRO A 205 -60.15 43.87 5.62
CA PRO A 205 -59.95 45.31 5.64
C PRO A 205 -60.50 45.88 6.95
N ARG A 206 -59.63 46.59 7.69
CA ARG A 206 -59.99 47.31 8.91
C ARG A 206 -61.28 48.09 8.66
N ARG A 207 -62.37 47.70 9.33
CA ARG A 207 -63.63 48.48 9.29
C ARG A 207 -63.30 49.92 9.69
N ARG A 208 -63.63 50.86 8.80
CA ARG A 208 -63.53 52.30 9.09
C ARG A 208 -64.33 52.57 10.38
N PRO A 209 -63.81 53.38 11.32
CA PRO A 209 -64.55 53.71 12.52
C PRO A 209 -65.84 54.46 12.14
N ALA A 210 -66.95 54.05 12.75
CA ALA A 210 -68.25 54.67 12.53
C ALA A 210 -68.22 56.15 12.95
N PRO A 211 -68.92 57.05 12.22
CA PRO A 211 -68.98 58.46 12.57
C PRO A 211 -69.68 58.64 13.93
N LYS A 212 -69.01 59.34 14.85
CA LYS A 212 -69.56 59.71 16.15
C LYS A 212 -70.70 60.70 15.93
N GLY A 213 -71.96 60.26 16.08
CA GLY A 213 -73.10 61.17 16.00
C GLY A 213 -74.51 60.58 15.86
N ALA A 214 -74.68 59.25 15.79
CA ALA A 214 -76.03 58.69 15.72
C ALA A 214 -76.68 58.66 17.12
N LYS A 215 -77.63 59.57 17.37
CA LYS A 215 -78.57 59.52 18.50
C LYS A 215 -79.43 58.26 18.36
N ILE A 216 -79.18 57.27 19.22
CA ILE A 216 -80.06 56.11 19.40
C ILE A 216 -81.21 56.57 20.30
N MET A 217 -82.41 56.81 19.73
CA MET A 217 -83.63 56.95 20.51
C MET A 217 -84.07 55.57 20.97
N THR A 218 -83.92 55.29 22.26
CA THR A 218 -84.55 54.13 22.91
C THR A 218 -86.05 54.40 23.04
N LEU A 219 -86.86 53.66 22.28
CA LEU A 219 -88.29 53.54 22.52
C LEU A 219 -88.50 52.71 23.79
N GLN A 220 -89.02 53.34 24.84
CA GLN A 220 -89.49 52.64 26.03
C GLN A 220 -90.69 51.76 25.66
N SER A 221 -90.54 50.45 25.82
CA SER A 221 -91.65 49.52 25.77
C SER A 221 -92.43 49.58 27.09
N VAL A 222 -93.70 49.98 26.97
CA VAL A 222 -94.72 49.86 28.00
C VAL A 222 -95.02 48.38 28.18
N VAL A 223 -94.79 47.83 29.37
CA VAL A 223 -95.36 46.53 29.78
C VAL A 223 -96.27 46.77 30.97
N THR A 224 -97.55 46.75 30.62
CA THR A 224 -98.72 46.74 31.48
C THR A 224 -98.76 45.46 32.31
N THR A 225 -98.78 45.55 33.63
CA THR A 225 -99.18 44.44 34.51
C THR A 225 -100.52 44.77 35.15
N HIS A 226 -101.58 44.13 34.65
CA HIS A 226 -102.87 44.01 35.34
C HIS A 226 -103.10 42.53 35.68
N LEU A 227 -103.39 42.26 36.96
CA LEU A 227 -104.25 41.19 37.54
C LEU A 227 -103.77 40.98 39.00
N LYS A 228 -104.42 41.58 40.01
CA LYS A 228 -105.73 41.32 40.65
C LYS A 228 -105.53 40.61 41.99
N ALA A 229 -105.97 41.26 43.06
CA ALA A 229 -106.33 40.64 44.32
C ALA A 229 -107.69 41.25 44.76
N VAL A 230 -108.60 40.34 45.11
CA VAL A 230 -109.93 40.50 45.76
C VAL A 230 -111.05 41.07 44.89
#